data_AF-A0A9E0QWL5-F1
#
_entry.id   AF-A0A9E0QWL5-F1
#
_cell.length_a   1.000
_cell.length_b   1.000
_cell.length_c   1.000
_cell.angle_alpha   90.00
_cell.angle_beta   90.00
_cell.angle_gamma   90.00
#
_symmetry.space_group_name_H-M   'P 1'
#
loop_
_entity.id
_entity.type
_entity.pdbx_description
1 polymer ?
#
loop_
_entity_poly.entity_id
_entity_poly.type
_entity_poly.pdbx_seq_one_letter_code
_entity_poly.pdbx_strand_id
1 'polypeptide(L)'
;MAGALSKFRLLRRAAGQATPGQTPDAFPLVRRSTNLHDISLVERHLPEILGRALARSWIDRAFSAALLADPKALLAQHDIQLPETVSIDVEMTPTQRHRLVVYEQRPDGERRRMMYLQLVMMAGK
;
A
#
# COMPACT_ATOMS: atom_id res chain seq x y z
N MET A 1 29.90 -15.43 60.93
CA MET A 1 30.19 -16.41 59.85
C MET A 1 29.26 -16.09 58.70
N ALA A 2 29.77 -15.50 57.61
CA ALA A 2 29.96 -16.18 56.31
C ALA A 2 28.65 -16.77 55.75
N GLY A 3 28.10 -16.39 54.58
CA GLY A 3 28.57 -15.57 53.48
C GLY A 3 27.54 -15.63 52.33
N ALA A 4 27.98 -15.20 51.15
CA ALA A 4 27.36 -15.40 49.84
C ALA A 4 26.08 -14.61 49.47
N LEU A 5 26.35 -13.39 49.00
CA LEU A 5 25.86 -12.83 47.73
C LEU A 5 25.15 -13.84 46.79
N SER A 6 23.92 -13.55 46.39
CA SER A 6 23.36 -14.12 45.14
C SER A 6 22.77 -13.01 44.28
N LYS A 7 23.59 -12.59 43.31
CA LYS A 7 23.25 -11.68 42.23
C LYS A 7 22.44 -12.46 41.21
N PHE A 8 21.11 -12.40 41.29
CA PHE A 8 20.26 -12.85 40.18
C PHE A 8 19.31 -11.71 39.77
N ARG A 9 19.92 -10.70 39.14
CA ARG A 9 19.20 -9.69 38.37
C ARG A 9 18.69 -10.37 37.10
N LEU A 10 17.49 -10.95 37.19
CA LEU A 10 16.73 -11.43 36.05
C LEU A 10 16.61 -10.30 35.04
N LEU A 11 17.34 -10.44 33.93
CA LEU A 11 17.16 -9.67 32.72
C LEU A 11 15.76 -10.00 32.18
N ARG A 12 14.77 -9.23 32.64
CA ARG A 12 13.46 -9.17 32.02
C ARG A 12 13.68 -8.51 30.66
N ARG A 13 13.98 -9.36 29.66
CA ARG A 13 13.97 -9.03 28.24
C ARG A 13 12.70 -8.23 27.99
N ALA A 14 12.85 -6.94 27.70
CA ALA A 14 11.76 -6.12 27.20
C ALA A 14 11.34 -6.75 25.86
N ALA A 15 10.35 -7.64 25.93
CA ALA A 15 9.56 -7.98 24.77
C ALA A 15 8.96 -6.65 24.30
N GLY A 16 9.45 -6.17 23.15
CA GLY A 16 8.82 -5.07 22.46
C GLY A 16 7.34 -5.37 22.37
N GLN A 17 6.53 -4.41 22.81
CA GLN A 17 5.08 -4.47 22.72
C GLN A 17 4.73 -4.66 21.24
N ALA A 18 4.38 -5.89 20.85
CA ALA A 18 3.69 -6.14 19.61
C ALA A 18 2.25 -5.68 19.82
N THR A 19 1.86 -4.61 19.13
CA THR A 19 0.50 -4.10 19.10
C THR A 19 -0.44 -5.22 18.63
N PRO A 20 -1.45 -5.63 19.44
CA PRO A 20 -2.36 -6.69 19.04
C PRO A 20 -3.31 -6.13 17.96
N GLY A 21 -3.16 -6.59 16.71
CA GLY A 21 -4.08 -6.23 15.62
C GLY A 21 -3.57 -6.40 14.20
N GLN A 22 -2.27 -6.56 13.98
CA GLN A 22 -1.73 -6.79 12.63
C GLN A 22 -1.36 -8.26 12.46
N THR A 23 -2.28 -9.04 11.88
CA THR A 23 -1.88 -10.29 11.23
C THR A 23 -0.86 -9.91 10.15
N PRO A 24 0.34 -10.50 10.12
CA PRO A 24 1.32 -10.18 9.08
C PRO A 24 0.67 -10.44 7.72
N ASP A 25 0.51 -9.38 6.94
CA ASP A 25 -0.07 -9.46 5.61
C ASP A 25 0.80 -10.37 4.73
N ALA A 26 0.21 -11.45 4.21
CA ALA A 26 0.93 -12.44 3.41
C ALA A 26 1.49 -11.85 2.10
N PHE A 27 0.94 -10.71 1.65
CA PHE A 27 1.32 -10.04 0.40
C PHE A 27 1.54 -8.54 0.59
N PRO A 28 2.65 -8.11 1.23
CA PRO A 28 2.91 -6.70 1.47
C PRO A 28 3.11 -5.93 0.16
N LEU A 29 2.41 -4.80 -0.01
CA LEU A 29 2.55 -3.92 -1.17
C LEU A 29 3.86 -3.12 -1.18
N VAL A 30 4.45 -2.88 -0.01
CA VAL A 30 5.73 -2.20 0.18
C VAL A 30 6.53 -2.89 1.28
N ARG A 31 7.87 -2.86 1.19
CA ARG A 31 8.76 -3.47 2.20
C ARG A 31 8.94 -2.59 3.44
N ARG A 32 8.69 -1.29 3.32
CA ARG A 32 8.76 -0.27 4.38
C ARG A 32 7.64 0.74 4.13
N SER A 33 7.12 1.36 5.19
CA SER A 33 6.17 2.46 5.07
C SER A 33 6.70 3.51 4.07
N THR A 34 5.86 3.87 3.10
CA THR A 34 6.24 4.72 1.97
C THR A 34 5.38 5.98 1.99
N ASN A 35 6.00 7.12 2.27
CA ASN A 35 5.34 8.42 2.24
C ASN A 35 5.68 9.13 0.92
N LEU A 36 4.70 9.24 0.03
CA LEU A 36 4.81 9.92 -1.25
C LEU A 36 4.35 11.35 -1.06
N HIS A 37 5.23 12.23 -0.56
CA HIS A 37 4.85 13.60 -0.19
C HIS A 37 4.82 14.60 -1.36
N ASP A 38 5.33 14.22 -2.53
CA ASP A 38 5.33 15.04 -3.75
C ASP A 38 5.02 14.21 -5.00
N ILE A 39 4.52 14.88 -6.03
CA ILE A 39 4.14 14.33 -7.34
C ILE A 39 5.32 13.59 -7.99
N SER A 40 6.55 14.07 -7.84
CA SER A 40 7.75 13.42 -8.36
C SER A 40 7.95 12.00 -7.78
N LEU A 41 7.65 11.82 -6.50
CA LEU A 41 7.73 10.51 -5.84
C LEU A 41 6.57 9.60 -6.23
N VAL A 42 5.38 10.18 -6.38
CA VAL A 42 4.21 9.48 -6.88
C VAL A 42 4.49 8.92 -8.27
N GLU A 43 5.03 9.72 -9.19
CA GLU A 43 5.39 9.26 -10.54
C GLU A 43 6.42 8.14 -10.54
N ARG A 44 7.39 8.20 -9.63
CA ARG A 44 8.48 7.21 -9.56
C ARG A 44 8.06 5.88 -8.94
N HIS A 45 7.24 5.90 -7.90
CA HIS A 45 7.00 4.72 -7.05
C HIS A 45 5.59 4.14 -7.16
N LEU A 46 4.59 4.98 -7.45
CA LEU A 46 3.21 4.54 -7.50
C LEU A 46 2.95 3.47 -8.59
N PRO A 47 3.58 3.50 -9.79
CA PRO A 47 3.38 2.45 -10.79
C PRO A 47 3.69 1.05 -10.28
N GLU A 48 4.82 0.88 -9.58
CA GLU A 48 5.25 -0.42 -9.06
C GLU A 48 4.30 -0.92 -7.95
N ILE A 49 3.88 0.00 -7.07
CA ILE A 49 2.95 -0.29 -5.97
C ILE A 49 1.58 -0.70 -6.53
N LEU A 50 1.03 0.07 -7.47
CA LEU A 50 -0.23 -0.23 -8.11
C LEU A 50 -0.17 -1.52 -8.93
N GLY A 51 0.98 -1.82 -9.55
CA GLY A 51 1.22 -3.10 -10.20
C GLY A 51 1.09 -4.29 -9.25
N ARG A 52 1.67 -4.21 -8.06
CA ARG A 52 1.51 -5.24 -7.01
C ARG A 52 0.08 -5.33 -6.50
N ALA A 53 -0.59 -4.19 -6.27
CA ALA A 53 -1.97 -4.16 -5.81
C ALA A 53 -2.92 -4.82 -6.83
N LEU A 54 -2.77 -4.48 -8.12
CA LEU A 54 -3.52 -5.09 -9.20
C LEU A 54 -3.23 -6.60 -9.31
N ALA A 55 -1.97 -7.03 -9.15
CA ALA A 55 -1.64 -8.45 -9.18
C ALA A 55 -2.29 -9.22 -8.02
N ARG A 56 -2.29 -8.63 -6.81
CA ARG A 56 -2.98 -9.21 -5.65
C ARG A 56 -4.49 -9.28 -5.85
N SER A 57 -5.10 -8.26 -6.46
CA SER A 57 -6.55 -8.22 -6.68
C SER A 57 -7.05 -9.36 -7.58
N TRP A 58 -6.16 -10.03 -8.34
CA TRP A 58 -6.52 -11.18 -9.16
C TRP A 58 -6.73 -12.46 -8.34
N ILE A 59 -6.03 -12.61 -7.21
CA ILE A 59 -6.07 -13.82 -6.38
C ILE A 59 -6.83 -13.61 -5.08
N ASP A 60 -7.00 -12.35 -4.64
CA ASP A 60 -7.66 -11.98 -3.40
C ASP A 60 -8.91 -11.14 -3.71
N ARG A 61 -10.08 -11.78 -3.59
CA ARG A 61 -11.38 -11.16 -3.88
C ARG A 61 -11.73 -10.05 -2.90
N ALA A 62 -11.37 -10.20 -1.62
CA ALA A 62 -11.65 -9.19 -0.61
C ALA A 62 -10.79 -7.94 -0.86
N PHE A 63 -9.51 -8.13 -1.15
CA PHE A 63 -8.62 -7.05 -1.56
C PHE A 63 -9.10 -6.38 -2.84
N SER A 64 -9.55 -7.16 -3.84
CA SER A 64 -10.13 -6.60 -5.06
C SER A 64 -11.34 -5.71 -4.78
N ALA A 65 -12.27 -6.16 -3.94
CA ALA A 65 -13.45 -5.36 -3.60
C ALA A 65 -13.05 -4.05 -2.89
N ALA A 66 -12.09 -4.11 -1.96
CA ALA A 66 -11.57 -2.93 -1.28
C ALA A 66 -10.86 -1.96 -2.25
N LEU A 67 -10.06 -2.48 -3.17
CA LEU A 67 -9.32 -1.68 -4.15
C LEU A 67 -10.26 -0.95 -5.11
N LEU A 68 -11.36 -1.59 -5.51
CA LEU A 68 -12.35 -1.00 -6.40
C LEU A 68 -13.26 0.02 -5.70
N ALA A 69 -13.45 -0.11 -4.38
CA ALA A 69 -14.29 0.78 -3.59
C ALA A 69 -13.56 2.08 -3.22
N ASP A 70 -12.35 1.98 -2.65
CA ASP A 70 -11.53 3.13 -2.30
C ASP A 70 -10.02 2.76 -2.37
N PRO A 71 -9.38 2.95 -3.54
CA PRO A 71 -7.99 2.62 -3.72
C PRO A 71 -7.06 3.46 -2.83
N LYS A 72 -7.41 4.73 -2.54
CA LYS A 72 -6.56 5.61 -1.72
C LYS A 72 -6.58 5.16 -0.26
N ALA A 73 -7.76 4.86 0.29
CA ALA A 73 -7.89 4.33 1.64
C ALA A 73 -7.21 2.96 1.80
N LEU A 74 -7.36 2.07 0.80
CA LEU A 74 -6.68 0.78 0.82
C LEU A 74 -5.16 0.95 0.86
N LEU A 75 -4.58 1.81 0.01
CA LEU A 75 -3.14 2.06 0.03
C LEU A 75 -2.66 2.59 1.39
N ALA A 76 -3.44 3.47 2.04
CA ALA A 76 -3.12 3.97 3.38
C ALA A 76 -3.10 2.86 4.44
N GLN A 77 -3.99 1.86 4.35
CA GLN A 77 -4.00 0.68 5.22
C GLN A 77 -2.75 -0.21 5.04
N HIS A 78 -2.12 -0.14 3.86
CA HIS A 78 -0.88 -0.85 3.53
C HIS A 78 0.36 0.07 3.64
N ASP A 79 0.32 1.06 4.54
CA ASP A 79 1.41 1.99 4.85
C ASP A 79 1.91 2.84 3.66
N ILE A 80 1.05 3.07 2.66
CA ILE A 80 1.35 3.92 1.50
C ILE A 80 0.52 5.20 1.62
N GLN A 81 1.19 6.29 2.01
CA GLN A 81 0.56 7.59 2.15
C GLN A 81 0.72 8.39 0.85
N LEU A 82 -0.40 8.85 0.31
CA LEU A 82 -0.48 9.68 -0.89
C LEU A 82 -0.75 11.14 -0.52
N PRO A 83 -0.28 12.12 -1.32
CA PRO A 83 -0.63 13.51 -1.11
C PRO A 83 -2.14 13.72 -1.17
N GLU A 84 -2.63 14.75 -0.49
CA GLU A 84 -4.03 15.18 -0.60
C GLU A 84 -4.40 15.55 -2.04
N THR A 85 -3.45 16.15 -2.75
CA THR A 85 -3.58 16.53 -4.17
C THR A 85 -3.66 15.34 -5.12
N VAL A 86 -3.44 14.10 -4.67
CA VAL A 86 -3.53 12.92 -5.55
C VAL A 86 -4.82 12.16 -5.30
N SER A 87 -5.53 11.84 -6.38
CA SER A 87 -6.67 10.95 -6.38
C SER A 87 -6.47 9.77 -7.34
N ILE A 88 -7.12 8.66 -7.04
CA ILE A 88 -7.08 7.44 -7.86
C ILE A 88 -8.52 7.05 -8.16
N ASP A 89 -8.86 7.02 -9.44
CA ASP A 89 -10.18 6.62 -9.91
C ASP A 89 -10.11 5.22 -10.51
N VAL A 90 -11.20 4.48 -10.37
CA VAL A 90 -11.35 3.14 -10.91
C VAL A 90 -12.28 3.22 -12.11
N GLU A 91 -11.74 3.03 -13.30
CA GLU A 91 -12.50 3.01 -14.54
C GLU A 91 -12.71 1.57 -15.01
N MET A 92 -13.86 1.33 -15.64
CA MET A 92 -14.15 0.07 -16.31
C MET A 92 -14.00 0.27 -17.82
N THR A 93 -13.10 -0.48 -18.45
CA THR A 93 -12.92 -0.41 -19.90
C THR A 93 -14.12 -1.05 -20.63
N PRO A 94 -14.31 -0.77 -21.93
CA PRO A 94 -15.30 -1.45 -22.75
C PRO A 94 -15.18 -2.99 -22.75
N THR A 95 -13.96 -3.49 -22.51
CA THR A 95 -13.64 -4.92 -22.39
C THR A 95 -13.82 -5.47 -20.97
N GLN A 96 -14.55 -4.75 -20.10
CA GLN A 96 -14.84 -5.13 -18.71
C GLN A 96 -13.57 -5.28 -17.85
N ARG A 97 -12.50 -4.55 -18.16
CA ARG A 97 -11.25 -4.57 -17.37
C ARG A 97 -11.18 -3.34 -16.48
N HIS A 98 -10.78 -3.54 -15.23
CA HIS A 98 -10.51 -2.42 -14.33
C HIS A 98 -9.21 -1.71 -14.73
N ARG A 99 -9.27 -0.38 -14.77
CA ARG A 99 -8.14 0.51 -14.99
C ARG A 99 -8.09 1.48 -13.81
N LEU A 100 -6.92 1.61 -13.21
CA LEU A 100 -6.67 2.63 -12.19
C LEU A 100 -6.12 3.86 -12.89
N VAL A 101 -6.74 5.01 -12.69
CA VAL A 101 -6.31 6.28 -13.27
C VAL A 101 -5.91 7.22 -12.15
N VAL A 102 -4.68 7.72 -12.20
CA VAL A 102 -4.12 8.60 -11.18
C VAL A 102 -4.20 10.04 -11.66
N TYR A 103 -4.76 10.89 -10.82
CA TYR A 103 -4.89 12.31 -11.06
C TYR A 103 -4.14 13.13 -10.02
N GLU A 104 -3.61 14.25 -10.47
CA GLU A 104 -3.19 15.37 -9.64
C GLU A 104 -4.27 16.45 -9.69
N GLN A 105 -4.72 16.87 -8.52
CA GLN A 105 -5.55 18.05 -8.31
C GLN A 105 -4.63 19.26 -8.20
N ARG A 106 -4.73 20.15 -9.18
CA ARG A 106 -4.00 21.41 -9.17
C ARG A 106 -4.70 22.45 -8.30
N PRO A 107 -3.98 23.47 -7.82
CA PRO A 107 -4.57 24.54 -6.99
C PRO A 107 -5.69 25.33 -7.67
N ASP A 108 -5.73 25.33 -9.00
CA ASP A 108 -6.79 25.94 -9.82
C ASP A 108 -8.07 25.09 -9.92
N GLY A 109 -8.08 23.90 -9.31
CA GLY A 109 -9.18 22.94 -9.35
C GLY A 109 -9.14 22.01 -10.58
N GLU A 110 -8.16 22.17 -11.49
CA GLU A 110 -7.99 21.29 -12.63
C GLU A 110 -7.50 19.90 -12.17
N ARG A 111 -8.09 18.83 -12.72
CA ARG A 111 -7.61 17.46 -12.54
C ARG A 111 -6.72 17.08 -13.71
N ARG A 112 -5.41 17.02 -13.49
CA ARG A 112 -4.44 16.53 -14.47
C ARG A 112 -4.28 15.02 -14.34
N ARG A 113 -4.59 14.26 -15.41
CA ARG A 113 -4.29 12.82 -15.45
C ARG A 113 -2.78 12.62 -15.54
N MET A 114 -2.19 12.00 -14.52
CA MET A 114 -0.76 11.72 -14.45
C MET A 114 -0.41 10.41 -15.16
N MET A 115 -1.14 9.34 -14.84
CA MET A 115 -0.89 8.00 -15.36
C MET A 115 -2.14 7.13 -15.26
N TYR A 116 -2.10 5.98 -15.92
CA TYR A 116 -3.06 4.92 -15.69
C TYR A 116 -2.35 3.56 -15.70
N LEU A 117 -2.89 2.62 -14.94
CA LEU A 117 -2.41 1.25 -14.90
C LEU A 117 -3.55 0.27 -15.15
N GLN A 118 -3.25 -0.75 -15.93
CA GLN A 118 -4.16 -1.83 -16.27
C GLN A 118 -3.35 -3.11 -16.42
N LEU A 119 -3.81 -4.21 -15.82
CA LEU A 119 -3.23 -5.53 -16.08
C LEU A 119 -3.72 -6.08 -17.41
N VAL A 120 -2.77 -6.49 -18.24
CA VAL A 120 -3.02 -7.18 -19.50
C VAL A 120 -2.36 -8.56 -19.44
N MET A 121 -3.10 -9.58 -19.89
CA MET A 121 -2.56 -10.91 -20.08
C MET A 121 -2.16 -11.04 -21.54
N MET A 122 -0.90 -11.35 -21.77
CA MET A 122 -0.39 -11.67 -23.10
C MET A 122 -0.27 -13.18 -23.21
N ALA A 123 -1.02 -13.77 -24.14
CA ALA A 123 -0.80 -15.16 -24.56
C ALA A 123 -0.03 -15.11 -25.90
N GLY A 124 1.19 -15.64 -25.89
CA GLY A 124 2.02 -15.78 -27.10
C GLY A 124 1.74 -17.11 -27.82
N LYS A 125 2.08 -17.17 -29.10
CA LYS A 125 2.09 -18.42 -29.90
C LYS A 125 3.42 -19.15 -29.71
#